data_AF-A0A1E7JB01-F1
#
_entry.id   AF-A0A1E7JB01-F1
#
_cell.length_a   1.000
_cell.length_b   1.000
_cell.length_c   1.000
_cell.angle_alpha   90.00
_cell.angle_beta   90.00
_cell.angle_gamma   90.00
#
_symmetry.space_group_name_H-M   'P 1'
#
loop_
_entity.id
_entity.type
_entity.pdbx_description
1 polymer ?
#
loop_
_entity_poly.entity_id
_entity_poly.type
_entity_poly.pdbx_seq_one_letter_code
_entity_poly.pdbx_strand_id
1 'polypeptide(L)'
;MGKYKIKVEVELVECTEAKKHDPSKQEDGSFTMTISEQDAISIDNCEKAVLRTAYPTIREAISKHLSEISKKKLLKKQDQKK
;
A
#
# COMPACT_ATOMS: atom_id res chain seq x y z
N MET A 1 -13.30 -19.83 10.94
CA MET A 1 -13.22 -18.60 10.13
C MET A 1 -11.83 -18.02 10.32
N GLY A 2 -11.10 -17.71 9.24
CA GLY A 2 -9.76 -17.14 9.35
C GLY A 2 -9.83 -15.72 9.93
N LYS A 3 -8.97 -15.42 10.89
CA LYS A 3 -8.78 -14.06 11.40
C LYS A 3 -7.67 -13.41 10.56
N TYR A 4 -7.87 -12.18 10.10
CA TYR A 4 -6.88 -11.42 9.34
C TYR A 4 -6.59 -10.13 10.09
N LYS A 5 -5.32 -9.72 10.13
CA LYS A 5 -4.87 -8.48 10.77
C LYS A 5 -4.36 -7.54 9.67
N ILE A 6 -4.84 -6.30 9.68
CA ILE A 6 -4.33 -5.22 8.84
C ILE A 6 -3.52 -4.30 9.77
N LYS A 7 -2.29 -3.96 9.38
CA LYS A 7 -1.40 -3.02 10.08
C LYS A 7 -1.02 -1.93 9.09
N VAL A 8 -1.08 -0.67 9.51
CA VAL A 8 -0.62 0.50 8.75
C VAL A 8 0.45 1.17 9.57
N GLU A 9 1.54 1.57 8.93
CA GLU A 9 2.67 2.29 9.53
C GLU A 9 3.00 3.45 8.60
N VAL A 10 3.15 4.66 9.16
CA VAL A 10 3.41 5.89 8.40
C VAL A 10 4.61 6.57 9.06
N GLU A 11 5.64 6.82 8.27
CA GLU A 11 6.88 7.45 8.70
C GLU A 11 7.17 8.65 7.79
N LEU A 12 7.50 9.80 8.39
CA LEU A 12 7.93 10.99 7.67
C LEU A 12 9.38 11.25 8.04
N VAL A 13 10.27 11.19 7.04
CA VAL A 13 11.70 11.43 7.20
C VAL A 13 12.16 12.55 6.27
N GLU A 14 13.14 13.32 6.71
CA GLU A 14 13.79 14.31 5.86
C GLU A 14 14.55 13.61 4.73
N CYS A 15 14.42 14.10 3.51
CA CYS A 15 15.07 13.53 2.34
C CYS A 15 15.56 14.65 1.41
N THR A 16 16.71 14.44 0.77
CA THR A 16 17.32 15.39 -0.18
C THR A 16 16.93 15.12 -1.63
N GLU A 17 16.06 14.13 -1.87
CA GLU A 17 15.57 13.79 -3.21
C GLU A 17 14.67 14.90 -3.78
N ALA A 18 14.66 15.02 -5.12
CA ALA A 18 13.76 15.93 -5.80
C ALA A 18 12.29 15.49 -5.62
N LYS A 19 11.39 16.48 -5.49
CA LYS A 19 9.94 16.25 -5.41
C LYS A 19 9.47 15.42 -6.60
N LYS A 20 8.89 14.26 -6.33
CA LYS A 20 8.21 13.42 -7.32
C LYS A 20 6.71 13.65 -7.22
N HIS A 21 6.05 13.81 -8.37
CA HIS A 21 4.61 14.02 -8.41
C HIS A 21 3.81 12.75 -8.08
N ASP A 22 4.41 11.59 -8.35
CA ASP A 22 3.78 10.28 -8.20
C ASP A 22 4.56 9.40 -7.20
N PRO A 23 3.85 8.57 -6.41
CA PRO A 23 4.50 7.66 -5.48
C PRO A 23 5.29 6.58 -6.22
N SER A 24 6.53 6.37 -5.77
CA SER A 24 7.41 5.34 -6.29
C SER A 24 7.33 4.07 -5.45
N LYS A 25 7.20 2.93 -6.11
CA LYS A 25 7.27 1.62 -5.47
C LYS A 25 8.72 1.25 -5.20
N GLN A 26 9.01 0.86 -3.97
CA GLN A 26 10.31 0.39 -3.51
C GLN A 26 10.44 -1.13 -3.70
N GLU A 27 11.67 -1.64 -3.63
CA GLU A 27 11.97 -3.07 -3.79
C GLU A 27 11.34 -3.95 -2.70
N ASP A 28 11.14 -3.39 -1.51
CA ASP A 28 10.45 -4.04 -0.38
C ASP A 28 8.91 -4.08 -0.53
N GLY A 29 8.38 -3.45 -1.58
CA GLY A 29 6.95 -3.35 -1.85
C GLY A 29 6.26 -2.20 -1.11
N SER A 30 7.00 -1.39 -0.36
CA SER A 30 6.51 -0.12 0.17
C SER A 30 6.39 0.92 -0.94
N PHE A 31 5.59 1.96 -0.71
CA PHE A 31 5.49 3.10 -1.59
C PHE A 31 5.97 4.33 -0.85
N THR A 32 6.81 5.12 -1.51
CA THR A 32 7.33 6.37 -0.96
C THR A 32 6.97 7.53 -1.88
N MET A 33 6.84 8.71 -1.31
CA MET A 33 6.61 9.94 -2.05
C MET A 33 7.38 11.08 -1.39
N THR A 34 8.11 11.84 -2.20
CA THR A 34 8.87 13.00 -1.75
C THR A 34 7.98 14.23 -1.83
N ILE A 35 7.78 14.90 -0.69
CA ILE A 35 7.03 16.16 -0.59
C ILE A 35 7.98 17.34 -0.39
N SER A 36 7.53 18.56 -0.73
CA SER A 36 8.30 19.77 -0.43
C SER A 36 8.19 20.15 1.04
N GLU A 37 9.15 20.92 1.55
CA GLU A 37 9.14 21.44 2.92
C GLU A 37 7.83 22.18 3.27
N GLN A 38 7.31 22.99 2.33
CA GLN A 38 6.02 23.68 2.49
C GLN A 38 4.83 22.72 2.66
N ASP A 39 4.91 21.53 2.05
CA ASP A 39 3.88 20.50 2.22
C ASP A 39 4.10 19.74 3.53
N ALA A 40 5.34 19.56 3.96
CA ALA A 40 5.72 18.88 5.19
C ALA A 40 5.28 19.62 6.47
N ILE A 41 5.15 20.96 6.40
CA ILE A 41 4.70 21.80 7.51
C ILE A 41 3.17 21.98 7.58
N SER A 42 2.41 21.40 6.64
CA SER A 42 0.95 21.52 6.58
C SER A 42 0.30 20.16 6.80
N ILE A 43 -0.58 20.08 7.80
CA ILE A 43 -1.29 18.83 8.14
C ILE A 43 -2.09 18.32 6.94
N ASP A 44 -2.84 19.21 6.28
CA ASP A 44 -3.67 18.86 5.13
C ASP A 44 -2.85 18.34 3.94
N ASN A 45 -1.67 18.93 3.71
CA ASN A 45 -0.82 18.53 2.58
C ASN A 45 -0.08 17.23 2.88
N CYS A 46 0.39 17.04 4.10
CA CYS A 46 0.92 15.76 4.58
C CYS A 46 -0.12 14.65 4.44
N GLU A 47 -1.35 14.86 4.90
CA GLU A 47 -2.42 13.87 4.80
C GLU A 47 -2.71 13.51 3.34
N LYS A 48 -2.84 14.51 2.46
CA LYS A 48 -3.03 14.27 1.03
C LYS A 48 -1.89 13.47 0.42
N ALA A 49 -0.64 13.78 0.77
CA ALA A 49 0.52 13.05 0.26
C ALA A 49 0.55 11.60 0.74
N VAL A 50 0.29 11.38 2.03
CA VAL A 50 0.21 10.03 2.62
C VAL A 50 -0.90 9.22 1.96
N LEU A 51 -2.10 9.79 1.78
CA LEU A 51 -3.22 9.11 1.12
C LEU A 51 -2.91 8.76 -0.35
N ARG A 52 -2.29 9.69 -1.11
CA ARG A 52 -1.87 9.43 -2.49
C ARG A 52 -0.84 8.31 -2.57
N THR A 53 0.08 8.24 -1.60
CA THR A 53 1.12 7.21 -1.52
C THR A 53 0.57 5.86 -1.06
N ALA A 54 -0.35 5.87 -0.11
CA ALA A 54 -0.94 4.67 0.46
C ALA A 54 -1.93 4.00 -0.50
N TYR A 55 -2.66 4.77 -1.32
CA TYR A 55 -3.68 4.24 -2.22
C TYR A 55 -3.18 3.09 -3.13
N PRO A 56 -2.08 3.22 -3.90
CA PRO A 56 -1.58 2.11 -4.72
C PRO A 56 -1.17 0.90 -3.88
N THR A 57 -0.54 1.13 -2.72
CA THR A 57 -0.16 0.07 -1.77
C THR A 57 -1.38 -0.74 -1.30
N ILE A 58 -2.43 -0.04 -0.85
CA ILE A 58 -3.66 -0.64 -0.36
C ILE A 58 -4.34 -1.44 -1.49
N ARG A 59 -4.43 -0.84 -2.68
CA ARG A 59 -5.04 -1.45 -3.86
C ARG A 59 -4.32 -2.74 -4.25
N GLU A 60 -2.98 -2.73 -4.30
CA GLU A 60 -2.19 -3.93 -4.60
C GLU A 60 -2.34 -5.01 -3.53
N ALA A 61 -2.21 -4.66 -2.24
CA ALA A 61 -2.30 -5.61 -1.14
C ALA A 61 -3.67 -6.31 -1.10
N ILE A 62 -4.76 -5.57 -1.25
CA ILE A 62 -6.12 -6.12 -1.29
C ILE A 62 -6.30 -6.99 -2.54
N SER A 63 -5.86 -6.53 -3.71
CA SER A 63 -5.97 -7.28 -4.97
C SER A 63 -5.23 -8.61 -4.90
N LYS A 64 -4.00 -8.61 -4.36
CA LYS A 64 -3.19 -9.82 -4.14
C LYS A 64 -3.90 -10.76 -3.18
N HIS A 65 -4.37 -10.27 -2.04
CA HIS A 65 -5.07 -11.07 -1.05
C HIS A 65 -6.34 -11.73 -1.60
N LEU A 66 -7.18 -10.98 -2.33
CA LEU A 66 -8.40 -11.51 -2.95
C LEU A 66 -8.07 -12.54 -4.04
N SER A 67 -7.01 -12.30 -4.81
CA SER A 67 -6.52 -13.27 -5.80
C SER A 67 -6.08 -14.58 -5.16
N GLU A 68 -5.37 -14.52 -4.02
CA GLU A 68 -4.95 -15.72 -3.28
C GLU A 68 -6.14 -16.46 -2.66
N ILE A 69 -7.13 -15.74 -2.10
CA ILE A 69 -8.37 -16.34 -1.61
C ILE A 69 -9.10 -17.05 -2.75
N SER A 70 -9.20 -16.41 -3.92
CA SER A 70 -9.86 -16.97 -5.10
C SER A 70 -9.19 -18.27 -5.55
N LYS A 71 -7.85 -18.27 -5.67
CA LYS A 71 -7.06 -19.48 -5.98
C LYS A 71 -7.27 -20.59 -4.95
N LYS A 72 -7.24 -20.27 -3.66
CA LYS A 72 -7.51 -21.24 -2.57
C LYS A 72 -8.92 -21.83 -2.63
N LYS A 73 -9.93 -21.03 -3.00
CA LYS A 73 -11.30 -21.53 -3.21
C LYS A 73 -11.39 -22.46 -4.42
N LEU A 74 -10.63 -22.18 -5.48
CA LEU A 74 -10.61 -22.99 -6.71
C LEU A 74 -9.98 -24.37 -6.45
N LEU A 75 -8.86 -24.42 -5.72
CA LEU A 75 -8.19 -25.66 -5.34
C LEU A 75 -9.08 -26.54 -4.44
N LYS A 76 -9.75 -25.96 -3.45
CA LYS A 76 -10.70 -26.70 -2.59
C LYS A 76 -11.90 -27.29 -3.36
N LYS A 77 -12.32 -26.68 -4.47
CA LYS A 77 -13.39 -27.20 -5.32
C LYS A 77 -12.95 -28.40 -6.18
N GLN A 78 -11.65 -28.56 -6.45
CA GLN A 78 -11.13 -29.68 -7.22
C GLN A 78 -10.97 -30.94 -6.36
N ASP A 79 -10.58 -30.81 -5.08
CA ASP A 79 -10.54 -31.92 -4.12
C ASP A 79 -11.93 -32.46 -3.73
N GLN A 80 -12.99 -31.66 -3.83
CA GLN A 80 -14.37 -32.11 -3.54
C GLN A 80 -15.09 -32.75 -4.73
N LYS A 81 -14.46 -32.79 -5.91
CA LYS A 81 -15.01 -33.38 -7.13
C LYS A 81 -14.36 -34.71 -7.53
N LYS A 82 -13.44 -35.23 -6.71
CA LYS A 82 -12.80 -36.53 -6.87
C LYS A 82 -13.36 -37.51 -5.84
#